data_AF-A0A183L0I4-F1
#
_entry.id   AF-A0A183L0I4-F1
#
_cell.length_a   1.000
_cell.length_b   1.000
_cell.length_c   1.000
_cell.angle_alpha   90.00
_cell.angle_beta   90.00
_cell.angle_gamma   90.00
#
_symmetry.space_group_name_H-M   'P 1'
#
loop_
_entity.id
_entity.type
_entity.pdbx_description
1 polymer ?
#
loop_
_entity_poly.entity_id
_entity_poly.type
_entity_poly.pdbx_seq_one_letter_code
_entity_poly.pdbx_strand_id
1 'polypeptide(L)'
;IRKLFIQVQETPNPNSLKYFPGKPVLGSGTRDFPSCTQSTFTILDKTCDEEDETVLMIKELLDTRIRPTVQEDGGDIIFKDFKDGIVRLKLQGSCSSCPSSVVTLKNGVQNMLQFYIPDVLGVEQVEDELDAVSKEQFDKLEQNIHNKEKSE
;
A
#
# COMPACT_ATOMS: atom_id res chain seq x y z
N ILE A 1 -7.77 2.22 35.60
CA ILE A 1 -6.80 1.47 34.77
C ILE A 1 -6.41 0.20 35.53
N ARG A 2 -6.83 -0.99 35.07
CA ARG A 2 -6.50 -2.26 35.73
C ARG A 2 -5.02 -2.58 35.45
N LYS A 3 -4.17 -2.57 36.48
CA LYS A 3 -2.75 -2.93 36.36
C LYS A 3 -2.62 -4.45 36.17
N LEU A 4 -2.10 -4.88 35.02
CA LEU A 4 -1.65 -6.25 34.80
C LEU A 4 -0.42 -6.51 35.69
N PHE A 5 -0.49 -7.52 36.56
CA PHE A 5 0.59 -7.85 37.50
C PHE A 5 1.15 -9.23 37.14
N ILE A 6 2.37 -9.24 36.60
CA ILE A 6 3.09 -10.44 36.15
C ILE A 6 4.18 -10.74 37.20
N GLN A 7 4.10 -11.88 37.87
CA GLN A 7 5.12 -12.31 38.84
C GLN A 7 6.25 -13.06 38.15
N VAL A 8 7.48 -12.56 38.33
CA VAL A 8 8.72 -13.13 37.75
C VAL A 8 9.72 -13.47 38.87
N GLN A 9 10.54 -14.51 38.65
CA GLN A 9 11.75 -14.76 39.46
C GLN A 9 13.00 -14.75 38.59
N GLU A 10 14.12 -14.39 39.21
CA GLU A 10 15.45 -14.44 38.60
C GLU A 10 15.87 -15.88 38.33
N THR A 11 16.52 -16.08 37.19
CA THR A 11 17.16 -17.34 36.83
C THR A 11 18.67 -17.16 36.78
N PRO A 12 19.48 -18.24 36.81
CA PRO A 12 20.94 -18.15 36.68
C PRO A 12 21.40 -17.47 35.37
N ASN A 13 20.52 -17.32 34.39
CA ASN A 13 20.75 -16.50 33.20
C ASN A 13 20.19 -15.08 33.46
N PRO A 14 21.04 -14.03 33.52
CA PRO A 14 20.63 -12.67 33.87
C PRO A 14 19.71 -12.01 32.83
N ASN A 15 19.59 -12.58 31.63
CA ASN A 15 18.70 -12.09 30.57
C ASN A 15 17.35 -12.83 30.51
N SER A 16 17.10 -13.79 31.41
CA SER A 16 15.89 -14.62 31.37
C SER A 16 15.15 -14.59 32.70
N LEU A 17 13.90 -14.13 32.66
CA LEU A 17 12.98 -14.16 33.80
C LEU A 17 12.03 -15.33 33.67
N LYS A 18 11.85 -16.09 34.76
CA LYS A 18 10.89 -17.20 34.80
C LYS A 18 9.55 -16.70 35.33
N TYR A 19 8.49 -16.84 34.53
CA TYR A 19 7.13 -16.53 34.95
C TYR A 19 6.54 -17.68 35.77
N PHE A 20 5.86 -17.37 36.88
CA PHE A 20 5.04 -18.34 37.62
C PHE A 20 3.58 -18.23 37.16
N PRO A 21 3.04 -19.20 36.40
CA PRO A 21 1.64 -19.15 35.99
C PRO A 21 0.73 -19.53 37.18
N GLY A 22 0.22 -18.52 37.88
CA GLY A 22 -0.68 -18.67 39.02
C GLY A 22 -2.16 -18.39 38.74
N LYS A 23 -2.53 -18.10 37.48
CA LYS A 23 -3.94 -17.94 37.08
C LYS A 23 -4.23 -18.68 35.78
N PRO A 24 -5.24 -19.57 35.77
CA PRO A 24 -5.69 -20.21 34.53
C PRO A 24 -6.21 -19.14 33.58
N VAL A 25 -5.59 -19.03 32.40
CA VAL A 25 -6.01 -18.10 31.34
C VAL A 25 -7.13 -18.70 30.47
N LEU A 26 -7.22 -20.03 30.42
CA LEU A 26 -8.28 -20.81 29.77
C LEU A 26 -8.87 -21.80 30.79
N GLY A 27 -10.21 -21.93 30.81
CA GLY A 27 -10.91 -22.78 31.78
C GLY A 27 -10.71 -24.30 31.59
N SER A 28 -10.30 -24.74 30.40
CA SER A 28 -9.81 -26.11 30.13
C SER A 28 -9.19 -26.21 28.73
N GLY A 29 -8.15 -27.03 28.58
CA GLY A 29 -7.54 -27.42 27.31
C GLY A 29 -6.48 -26.47 26.73
N THR A 30 -5.72 -26.98 25.75
CA THR A 30 -4.89 -26.20 24.83
C THR A 30 -5.75 -25.85 23.63
N ARG A 31 -5.83 -24.57 23.24
CA ARG A 31 -6.40 -24.19 21.94
C ARG A 31 -5.27 -24.14 20.93
N ASP A 32 -5.26 -25.09 20.01
CA ASP A 32 -4.43 -25.05 18.81
C ASP A 32 -5.19 -24.32 17.70
N PHE A 33 -4.56 -23.31 17.11
CA PHE A 33 -5.11 -22.53 15.99
C PHE A 33 -4.30 -22.82 14.73
N PRO A 34 -4.57 -23.93 14.01
CA PRO A 34 -3.80 -24.32 12.84
C PRO A 34 -4.03 -23.43 11.61
N SER A 35 -4.98 -22.47 11.67
CA SER A 35 -5.25 -21.50 10.61
C SER A 35 -5.64 -20.13 11.17
N CYS A 36 -5.23 -19.08 10.46
CA CYS A 36 -5.41 -17.66 10.81
C CYS A 36 -6.88 -17.26 11.12
N THR A 37 -7.85 -17.90 10.46
CA THR A 37 -9.28 -17.55 10.54
C THR A 37 -9.94 -17.81 11.91
N GLN A 38 -9.31 -18.58 12.81
CA GLN A 38 -9.94 -18.97 14.10
C GLN A 38 -9.49 -18.15 15.32
N SER A 39 -8.61 -17.16 15.13
CA SER A 39 -8.23 -16.25 16.19
C SER A 39 -9.21 -15.09 16.29
N THR A 40 -10.24 -15.21 17.12
CA THR A 40 -11.23 -14.15 17.35
C THR A 40 -10.72 -13.01 18.23
N PHE A 41 -9.46 -12.56 18.05
CA PHE A 41 -8.94 -11.37 18.74
C PHE A 41 -8.96 -10.16 17.81
N THR A 42 -10.05 -9.43 17.88
CA THR A 42 -10.33 -8.17 17.19
C THR A 42 -9.37 -7.08 17.66
N ILE A 43 -8.33 -6.75 16.88
CA ILE A 43 -7.75 -5.39 16.74
C ILE A 43 -7.14 -5.17 15.34
N LEU A 44 -6.90 -6.22 14.55
CA LEU A 44 -6.53 -6.09 13.14
C LEU A 44 -7.61 -6.72 12.25
N ASP A 45 -8.79 -6.12 12.26
CA ASP A 45 -9.76 -6.29 11.17
C ASP A 45 -9.32 -5.42 9.98
N LYS A 46 -8.13 -5.71 9.43
CA LYS A 46 -7.83 -5.37 8.05
C LYS A 46 -8.12 -6.65 7.31
N THR A 47 -9.24 -6.60 6.61
CA THR A 47 -9.82 -7.62 5.75
C THR A 47 -8.85 -8.76 5.44
N CYS A 48 -9.26 -9.99 5.75
CA CYS A 48 -8.88 -11.14 4.95
C CYS A 48 -9.54 -10.99 3.57
N ASP A 49 -9.20 -9.91 2.86
CA ASP A 49 -9.14 -9.97 1.43
C ASP A 49 -7.87 -10.75 1.14
N GLU A 50 -7.94 -11.64 0.19
CA GLU A 50 -6.77 -12.24 -0.45
C GLU A 50 -5.97 -11.10 -1.12
N GLU A 51 -5.38 -10.18 -0.35
CA GLU A 51 -4.27 -9.39 -0.85
C GLU A 51 -3.17 -10.41 -1.05
N ASP A 52 -3.03 -10.89 -2.30
CA ASP A 52 -1.96 -11.77 -2.73
C ASP A 52 -0.65 -11.33 -2.05
N GLU A 53 0.13 -12.27 -1.52
CA GLU A 53 1.45 -12.01 -0.91
C GLU A 53 2.29 -11.06 -1.78
N THR A 54 2.14 -11.19 -3.10
CA THR A 54 2.70 -10.33 -4.14
C THR A 54 2.21 -8.87 -4.06
N VAL A 55 0.92 -8.62 -3.85
CA VAL A 55 0.34 -7.26 -3.71
C VAL A 55 0.87 -6.56 -2.48
N LEU A 56 0.99 -7.27 -1.35
CA LEU A 56 1.60 -6.73 -0.13
C LEU A 56 3.06 -6.34 -0.37
N MET A 57 3.82 -7.20 -1.05
CA MET A 57 5.21 -6.91 -1.41
C MET A 57 5.33 -5.72 -2.38
N ILE A 58 4.44 -5.60 -3.37
CA ILE A 58 4.38 -4.44 -4.28
C ILE A 58 4.16 -3.15 -3.49
N LYS A 59 3.17 -3.12 -2.59
CA LYS A 59 2.86 -1.94 -1.77
C LYS A 59 4.05 -1.54 -0.90
N GLU A 60 4.69 -2.50 -0.24
CA GLU A 60 5.86 -2.23 0.61
C GLU A 60 7.03 -1.64 -0.19
N LEU A 61 7.32 -2.18 -1.38
CA LEU A 61 8.38 -1.65 -2.24
C LEU A 61 8.06 -0.25 -2.76
N LEU A 62 6.80 0.00 -3.12
CA LEU A 62 6.35 1.32 -3.55
C LEU A 62 6.54 2.34 -2.42
N ASP A 63 6.08 2.05 -1.21
CA ASP A 63 6.18 2.97 -0.07
C ASP A 63 7.63 3.16 0.41
N THR A 64 8.45 2.12 0.39
CA THR A 64 9.80 2.16 0.96
C THR A 64 10.84 2.76 0.01
N ARG A 65 10.70 2.54 -1.30
CA ARG A 65 11.72 2.95 -2.28
C ARG A 65 11.25 3.97 -3.30
N ILE A 66 10.05 3.79 -3.85
CA ILE A 66 9.63 4.56 -5.02
C ILE A 66 8.99 5.88 -4.61
N ARG A 67 8.05 5.86 -3.65
CA ARG A 67 7.35 7.06 -3.19
C ARG A 67 8.29 8.13 -2.62
N PRO A 68 9.34 7.82 -1.82
CA PRO A 68 10.26 8.84 -1.35
C PRO A 68 10.91 9.62 -2.51
N THR A 69 11.43 8.90 -3.51
CA THR A 69 12.06 9.53 -4.68
C THR A 69 11.07 10.31 -5.54
N VAL A 70 9.85 9.79 -5.72
CA VAL A 70 8.84 10.48 -6.53
C VAL A 70 8.31 11.72 -5.81
N GLN A 71 8.20 11.70 -4.49
CA GLN A 71 7.80 12.85 -3.68
C GLN A 71 8.88 13.94 -3.63
N GLU A 72 10.16 13.56 -3.68
CA GLU A 72 11.26 14.52 -3.86
C GLU A 72 11.11 15.32 -5.17
N ASP A 73 10.66 14.66 -6.25
CA ASP A 73 10.37 15.30 -7.54
C ASP A 73 9.00 16.02 -7.58
N GLY A 74 8.25 16.02 -6.47
CA GLY A 74 6.93 16.66 -6.37
C GLY A 74 5.79 15.87 -7.03
N GLY A 75 5.96 14.56 -7.16
CA GLY A 75 4.91 13.63 -7.60
C GLY A 75 4.39 12.74 -6.47
N ASP A 76 3.42 11.90 -6.80
CA ASP A 76 3.07 10.73 -5.98
C ASP A 76 2.64 9.57 -6.89
N ILE A 77 2.70 8.34 -6.36
CA ILE A 77 2.22 7.15 -7.04
C ILE A 77 1.19 6.44 -6.17
N ILE A 78 0.05 6.10 -6.77
CA ILE A 78 -1.03 5.38 -6.12
C ILE A 78 -1.18 4.02 -6.78
N PHE A 79 -1.03 2.94 -6.00
CA PHE A 79 -1.36 1.59 -6.44
C PHE A 79 -2.87 1.46 -6.64
N LYS A 80 -3.29 0.94 -7.80
CA LYS A 80 -4.71 0.72 -8.12
C LYS A 80 -5.08 -0.76 -8.05
N ASP A 81 -4.39 -1.57 -8.84
CA ASP A 81 -4.67 -3.00 -8.92
C ASP A 81 -3.48 -3.78 -9.51
N PHE A 82 -3.47 -5.09 -9.32
CA PHE A 82 -2.49 -5.99 -9.91
C PHE A 82 -3.20 -7.21 -10.50
N LYS A 83 -3.10 -7.41 -11.82
CA LYS A 83 -3.73 -8.54 -12.53
C LYS A 83 -2.85 -8.98 -13.69
N ASP A 84 -2.79 -10.29 -13.93
CA ASP A 84 -2.05 -10.89 -15.05
C ASP A 84 -0.56 -10.46 -15.14
N GLY A 85 0.08 -10.23 -13.99
CA GLY A 85 1.45 -9.73 -13.91
C GLY A 85 1.60 -8.25 -14.27
N ILE A 86 0.51 -7.51 -14.48
CA ILE A 86 0.50 -6.09 -14.80
C ILE A 86 0.09 -5.28 -13.57
N VAL A 87 0.99 -4.43 -13.09
CA VAL A 87 0.74 -3.51 -11.99
C VAL A 87 0.13 -2.22 -12.55
N ARG A 88 -1.08 -1.90 -12.11
CA ARG A 88 -1.79 -0.67 -12.50
C ARG A 88 -1.55 0.41 -11.46
N LEU A 89 -0.94 1.50 -11.90
CA LEU A 89 -0.55 2.63 -11.07
C LEU A 89 -1.19 3.92 -11.58
N LYS A 90 -1.59 4.79 -10.67
CA LYS A 90 -1.96 6.17 -10.97
C LYS A 90 -0.82 7.09 -10.54
N LEU A 91 -0.28 7.84 -11.50
CA LEU A 91 0.72 8.88 -11.27
C LEU A 91 0.01 10.19 -10.94
N GLN A 92 0.48 10.92 -9.93
CA GLN A 92 0.01 12.25 -9.56
C GLN A 92 1.16 13.25 -9.46
N GLY A 93 0.83 14.54 -9.52
CA GLY A 93 1.76 15.65 -9.35
C GLY A 93 2.61 15.94 -10.59
N SER A 94 3.85 16.37 -10.38
CA SER A 94 4.77 16.78 -11.46
C SER A 94 5.05 15.67 -12.47
N CYS A 95 4.93 14.41 -12.03
CA CYS A 95 5.22 13.24 -12.87
C CYS A 95 4.11 12.92 -13.85
N SER A 96 2.89 13.47 -13.73
CA SER A 96 1.79 13.23 -14.68
C SER A 96 1.72 14.27 -15.80
N SER A 97 2.29 15.47 -15.59
CA SER A 97 2.21 16.60 -16.54
C SER A 97 3.34 16.64 -17.57
N CYS A 98 4.44 15.93 -17.33
CA CYS A 98 5.62 15.93 -18.18
C CYS A 98 5.78 14.59 -18.92
N PRO A 99 5.55 14.52 -20.25
CA PRO A 99 5.55 13.26 -20.99
C PRO A 99 6.92 12.56 -20.99
N SER A 100 8.03 13.31 -20.90
CA SER A 100 9.37 12.72 -20.78
C SER A 100 9.60 12.07 -19.41
N SER A 101 9.09 12.69 -18.35
CA SER A 101 9.18 12.16 -16.99
C SER A 101 8.27 10.95 -16.79
N VAL A 102 7.07 10.94 -17.38
CA VAL A 102 6.14 9.81 -17.34
C VAL A 102 6.81 8.53 -17.84
N VAL A 103 7.41 8.56 -19.02
CA VAL A 103 8.04 7.38 -19.64
C VAL A 103 9.24 6.91 -18.81
N THR A 104 10.07 7.84 -18.36
CA THR A 104 11.26 7.54 -17.56
C THR A 104 10.89 6.88 -16.23
N LEU A 105 9.92 7.46 -15.51
CA LEU A 105 9.47 6.96 -14.23
C LEU A 105 8.78 5.60 -14.38
N LYS A 106 7.93 5.43 -15.41
CA LYS A 106 7.30 4.14 -15.72
C LYS A 106 8.33 3.03 -15.93
N ASN A 107 9.35 3.28 -16.74
CA ASN A 107 10.41 2.32 -16.99
C ASN A 107 11.25 2.03 -15.73
N GLY A 108 11.52 3.05 -14.92
CA GLY A 108 12.26 2.90 -13.65
C GLY A 108 11.50 2.03 -12.65
N VAL A 109 10.22 2.32 -12.43
CA VAL A 109 9.34 1.57 -11.54
C VAL A 109 9.17 0.13 -12.03
N GLN A 110 8.97 -0.06 -13.33
CA GLN A 110 8.88 -1.39 -13.93
C GLN A 110 10.13 -2.22 -13.68
N ASN A 111 11.32 -1.69 -13.97
CA ASN A 111 12.57 -2.40 -13.76
C ASN A 111 12.81 -2.75 -12.29
N MET A 112 12.43 -1.85 -11.37
CA MET A 112 12.53 -2.11 -9.94
C MET A 112 11.59 -3.22 -9.48
N LEU A 113 10.31 -3.17 -9.88
CA LEU A 113 9.34 -4.19 -9.49
C LEU A 113 9.68 -5.56 -10.08
N GLN A 114 10.10 -5.63 -11.34
CA GLN A 114 10.53 -6.88 -11.98
C GLN A 114 11.77 -7.49 -11.30
N PHE A 115 12.66 -6.67 -10.75
CA PHE A 115 13.87 -7.15 -10.07
C PHE A 115 13.56 -7.85 -8.74
N TYR A 116 12.63 -7.30 -7.96
CA TYR A 116 12.26 -7.85 -6.65
C TYR A 116 11.13 -8.88 -6.74
N ILE A 117 10.29 -8.81 -7.76
CA ILE A 117 9.07 -9.61 -7.89
C ILE A 117 9.03 -10.23 -9.29
N PRO A 118 9.36 -11.53 -9.45
CA PRO A 118 9.38 -12.18 -10.75
C PRO A 118 7.99 -12.32 -11.40
N ASP A 119 6.92 -12.22 -10.60
CA ASP A 119 5.53 -12.30 -11.08
C ASP A 119 5.09 -11.02 -11.82
N VAL A 120 5.83 -9.92 -11.64
CA VAL A 120 5.54 -8.67 -12.35
C VAL A 120 6.13 -8.75 -13.75
N LEU A 121 5.27 -8.69 -14.77
CA LEU A 121 5.65 -8.60 -16.17
C LEU A 121 5.74 -7.16 -16.66
N GLY A 122 4.95 -6.25 -16.08
CA GLY A 122 4.90 -4.87 -16.54
C GLY A 122 4.11 -3.92 -15.64
N VAL A 123 4.17 -2.65 -15.98
CA VAL A 123 3.45 -1.57 -15.28
C VAL A 123 2.63 -0.78 -16.29
N GLU A 124 1.38 -0.48 -15.95
CA GLU A 124 0.48 0.33 -16.75
C GLU A 124 -0.01 1.55 -15.95
N GLN A 125 -0.05 2.70 -16.61
CA GLN A 125 -0.62 3.91 -16.03
C GLN A 125 -2.11 3.93 -16.31
N VAL A 126 -2.92 4.09 -15.27
CA VAL A 126 -4.37 4.22 -15.38
C VAL A 126 -4.83 5.59 -14.88
N GLU A 127 -5.80 6.16 -15.59
CA GLU A 127 -6.55 7.36 -15.18
C GLU A 127 -7.88 6.92 -14.56
N ASP A 128 -8.34 7.62 -13.52
CA ASP A 128 -9.63 7.33 -12.90
C ASP A 128 -10.77 8.04 -13.67
N GLU A 129 -12.00 7.54 -13.52
CA GLU A 129 -13.20 8.18 -14.10
C GLU A 129 -13.36 9.66 -13.70
N LEU A 130 -12.91 10.00 -12.49
CA LEU A 130 -12.88 11.39 -11.99
C LEU A 130 -11.93 12.29 -12.79
N ASP A 131 -10.81 11.74 -13.26
CA ASP A 131 -9.83 12.49 -14.05
C ASP A 131 -10.42 12.76 -15.45
N ALA A 132 -11.14 11.79 -16.02
CA ALA A 132 -11.84 11.95 -17.31
C ALA A 132 -12.90 13.06 -17.24
N VAL A 133 -13.75 13.05 -16.21
CA VAL A 133 -14.78 14.09 -16.02
C VAL A 133 -14.13 15.47 -15.84
N SER A 134 -13.04 15.55 -15.07
CA SER A 134 -12.32 16.81 -14.85
C SER A 134 -11.75 17.37 -16.16
N LYS A 135 -11.20 16.50 -17.01
CA LYS A 135 -10.68 16.87 -18.33
C LYS A 135 -11.78 17.39 -19.25
N GLU A 136 -12.94 16.72 -19.29
CA GLU A 136 -14.07 17.22 -20.08
C GLU A 136 -14.57 18.59 -19.62
N GLN A 137 -14.61 18.84 -18.30
CA GLN A 137 -14.98 20.14 -17.75
C GLN A 137 -13.97 21.22 -18.14
N PHE A 138 -12.68 20.88 -18.13
CA PHE A 138 -11.60 21.77 -18.55
C PHE A 138 -11.71 22.12 -20.04
N ASP A 139 -11.92 21.13 -20.91
CA ASP A 139 -12.08 21.35 -22.35
C ASP A 139 -13.29 22.25 -22.67
N LYS A 140 -14.41 22.05 -21.96
CA LYS A 140 -15.60 22.92 -22.07
C LYS A 140 -15.28 24.35 -21.66
N LEU A 141 -14.47 24.54 -20.62
CA LEU A 141 -14.06 25.87 -20.16
C LEU A 141 -13.16 26.57 -21.18
N GLU A 142 -12.15 25.88 -21.73
CA GLU A 142 -11.27 26.44 -22.76
C GLU A 142 -12.06 26.87 -24.00
N GLN A 143 -13.02 26.06 -24.46
CA GLN A 143 -13.90 26.42 -25.57
C GLN A 143 -14.73 27.67 -25.27
N ASN A 144 -15.25 27.78 -24.04
CA ASN A 144 -16.03 28.95 -23.62
C ASN A 144 -15.17 30.22 -23.59
N ILE A 145 -13.93 30.14 -23.11
CA ILE A 145 -12.99 31.28 -23.10
C ILE A 145 -12.64 31.68 -24.53
N HIS A 146 -12.30 30.71 -25.39
CA HIS A 146 -11.94 30.97 -26.78
C HIS A 146 -13.09 31.58 -27.60
N ASN A 147 -14.33 31.17 -27.32
CA ASN A 147 -15.52 31.77 -27.93
C ASN A 147 -15.78 33.19 -27.42
N LYS A 148 -15.46 33.48 -26.16
CA LYS A 148 -15.63 34.82 -25.56
C LYS A 148 -14.64 35.83 -26.13
N GLU A 149 -13.38 35.44 -26.30
CA GLU A 149 -12.31 36.27 -26.90
C GLU A 149 -12.55 36.55 -28.40
N LYS A 150 -13.30 35.70 -29.11
CA LYS A 150 -13.70 35.95 -30.51
C LYS A 150 -14.93 36.85 -30.65
N SER A 151 -15.64 37.12 -29.56
CA SER A 151 -16.86 37.91 -29.53
C SER A 151 -16.67 39.34 -28.98
N GLU A 152 -15.45 39.70 -28.61
CA GLU A 152 -14.99 41.07 -28.32
C GLU A 152 -14.12 41.60 -29.47
#